data_AF-A0AAU5M7K1-F1
#
_entry.id   AF-A0AAU5M7K1-F1
#
_cell.length_a   1.000
_cell.length_b   1.000
_cell.length_c   1.000
_cell.angle_alpha   90.00
_cell.angle_beta   90.00
_cell.angle_gamma   90.00
#
_symmetry.space_group_name_H-M   'P 1'
#
loop_
_entity.id
_entity.type
_entity.pdbx_description
1 polymer ?
#
loop_
_entity_poly.entity_id
_entity_poly.type
_entity_poly.pdbx_seq_one_letter_code
_entity_poly.pdbx_strand_id
1 'polypeptide(L)'
;MKRSLATLVTLAATAGALTACTDEQAYCVDLAKYAAKAVDVDPQKPVDYVKILDDAKKLQESAPKDVKDDWGVVVTFAQKAQKAGSDRVELAKLSKETGAVMTAYKNISSQAKDSCKVDLPALN
;
A
#
# COMPACT_ATOMS: atom_id res chain seq x y z
N MET A 1 41.03 3.55 27.90
CA MET A 1 40.36 2.48 27.12
C MET A 1 38.86 2.52 27.39
N LYS A 2 38.07 2.02 26.42
CA LYS A 2 36.59 1.89 26.35
C LYS A 2 35.86 3.00 25.59
N ARG A 3 35.93 2.91 24.26
CA ARG A 3 34.87 3.38 23.35
C ARG A 3 33.87 2.24 23.20
N SER A 4 32.66 2.42 23.72
CA SER A 4 31.56 1.47 23.52
C SER A 4 30.92 1.75 22.17
N LEU A 5 31.31 0.99 21.15
CA LEU A 5 30.60 0.87 19.89
C LEU A 5 29.36 -0.01 20.14
N ALA A 6 28.19 0.60 20.20
CA ALA A 6 26.93 -0.11 20.25
C ALA A 6 26.53 -0.55 18.83
N THR A 7 26.87 -1.81 18.55
CA THR A 7 26.06 -2.80 17.86
C THR A 7 25.36 -2.36 16.56
N LEU A 8 26.06 -2.64 15.45
CA LEU A 8 25.48 -2.89 14.14
C LEU A 8 24.28 -3.86 14.28
N VAL A 9 23.10 -3.44 13.86
CA VAL A 9 21.98 -4.36 13.58
C VAL A 9 22.44 -5.24 12.43
N THR A 10 22.81 -6.47 12.75
CA THR A 10 23.10 -7.52 11.78
C THR A 10 21.79 -7.82 11.05
N LEU A 11 21.62 -7.25 9.85
CA LEU A 11 20.72 -7.79 8.84
C LEU A 11 21.20 -9.23 8.59
N ALA A 12 20.55 -10.20 9.22
CA ALA A 12 20.73 -11.60 8.89
C ALA A 12 20.16 -11.84 7.49
N ALA A 13 20.92 -11.46 6.48
CA ALA A 13 20.75 -11.93 5.12
C ALA A 13 21.19 -13.40 5.11
N THR A 14 20.27 -14.31 5.42
CA THR A 14 20.44 -15.73 5.10
C THR A 14 20.42 -15.86 3.58
N ALA A 15 21.61 -15.73 2.98
CA ALA A 15 21.89 -16.23 1.64
C ALA A 15 21.80 -17.77 1.69
N GLY A 16 20.60 -18.30 1.50
CA GLY A 16 20.34 -19.73 1.46
C GLY A 16 19.12 -19.98 0.59
N ALA A 17 19.38 -20.37 -0.66
CA ALA A 17 18.42 -20.69 -1.72
C ALA A 17 17.47 -19.56 -2.15
N LEU A 18 17.66 -19.06 -3.39
CA LEU A 18 16.61 -18.36 -4.15
C LEU A 18 15.50 -19.36 -4.54
N THR A 19 14.84 -19.97 -3.55
CA THR A 19 13.49 -20.50 -3.77
C THR A 19 12.61 -19.29 -3.97
N ALA A 20 11.89 -19.22 -5.09
CA ALA A 20 10.97 -18.13 -5.40
C ALA A 20 10.23 -17.70 -4.12
N CYS A 21 10.30 -16.40 -3.78
CA CYS A 21 9.46 -15.84 -2.73
C CYS A 21 8.06 -16.38 -2.95
N THR A 22 7.45 -16.97 -1.91
CA THR A 22 6.03 -17.32 -2.00
C THR A 22 5.26 -16.05 -2.41
N ASP A 23 4.13 -16.20 -3.11
CA ASP A 23 3.36 -15.03 -3.58
C ASP A 23 3.09 -14.02 -2.43
N GLU A 24 2.92 -14.53 -1.21
CA GLU A 24 2.79 -13.75 0.02
C GLU A 24 4.05 -12.92 0.36
N GLN A 25 5.26 -13.50 0.25
CA GLN A 25 6.50 -12.77 0.46
C GLN A 25 6.73 -11.71 -0.63
N ALA A 26 6.38 -12.02 -1.88
CA ALA A 26 6.45 -11.05 -2.98
C ALA A 26 5.52 -9.86 -2.74
N TYR A 27 4.27 -10.14 -2.33
CA TYR A 27 3.31 -9.12 -1.91
C TYR A 27 3.88 -8.24 -0.79
N CYS A 28 4.42 -8.82 0.29
CA CYS A 28 4.97 -8.03 1.40
C CYS A 28 6.14 -7.13 0.98
N VAL A 29 7.03 -7.60 0.09
CA VAL A 29 8.16 -6.81 -0.43
C VAL A 29 7.65 -5.62 -1.25
N ASP A 30 6.67 -5.84 -2.12
CA ASP A 30 6.10 -4.76 -2.92
C ASP A 30 5.25 -3.80 -2.08
N LEU A 31 4.62 -4.30 -1.02
CA LEU A 31 3.85 -3.51 -0.07
C LEU A 31 4.75 -2.51 0.69
N ALA A 32 5.96 -2.91 1.07
CA ALA A 32 6.93 -2.02 1.68
C ALA A 32 7.37 -0.88 0.73
N LYS A 33 7.54 -1.19 -0.57
CA LYS A 33 7.84 -0.16 -1.58
C LYS A 33 6.66 0.79 -1.78
N TYR A 34 5.43 0.26 -1.76
CA TYR A 34 4.20 1.03 -1.84
C TYR A 34 4.06 1.99 -0.65
N ALA A 35 4.37 1.54 0.57
CA ALA A 35 4.30 2.37 1.78
C ALA A 35 5.10 3.67 1.62
N ALA A 36 6.30 3.59 1.04
CA ALA A 36 7.16 4.74 0.80
C ALA A 36 6.58 5.73 -0.23
N LYS A 37 5.75 5.28 -1.17
CA LYS A 37 5.09 6.13 -2.17
C LYS A 37 3.76 6.68 -1.70
N ALA A 38 3.06 5.94 -0.83
CA ALA A 38 1.74 6.31 -0.34
C ALA A 38 1.76 7.51 0.62
N VAL A 39 2.93 7.91 1.15
CA VAL A 39 3.07 9.07 2.05
C VAL A 39 2.64 10.41 1.41
N ASP A 40 2.66 10.51 0.08
CA ASP A 40 2.29 11.72 -0.67
C ASP A 40 0.83 11.69 -1.17
N VAL A 41 0.03 10.73 -0.70
CA VAL A 41 -1.39 10.62 -1.02
C VAL A 41 -2.22 11.27 0.08
N ASP A 42 -2.91 12.35 -0.26
CA ASP A 42 -3.95 12.89 0.62
C ASP A 42 -5.22 12.04 0.47
N PRO A 43 -5.65 11.31 1.51
CA PRO A 43 -6.79 10.40 1.43
C PRO A 43 -8.12 11.09 1.15
N GLN A 44 -8.20 12.41 1.38
CA GLN A 44 -9.39 13.23 1.12
C GLN A 44 -9.40 13.80 -0.31
N LYS A 45 -8.30 13.67 -1.06
CA LYS A 45 -8.21 14.15 -2.44
C LYS A 45 -8.23 12.99 -3.43
N PRO A 46 -9.35 12.75 -4.14
CA PRO A 46 -9.43 11.61 -5.05
C PRO A 46 -8.33 11.57 -6.11
N VAL A 47 -7.93 12.73 -6.64
CA VAL A 47 -6.86 12.85 -7.64
C VAL A 47 -5.50 12.32 -7.15
N ASP A 48 -5.23 12.36 -5.85
CA ASP A 48 -3.96 11.89 -5.30
C ASP A 48 -3.84 10.37 -5.35
N TYR A 49 -4.96 9.64 -5.38
CA TYR A 49 -4.96 8.18 -5.53
C TYR A 49 -4.44 7.72 -6.91
N VAL A 50 -4.39 8.61 -7.90
CA VAL A 50 -3.79 8.28 -9.21
C VAL A 50 -2.28 8.02 -9.07
N LYS A 51 -1.60 8.67 -8.11
CA LYS A 51 -0.16 8.52 -7.86
C LYS A 51 0.25 7.09 -7.49
N ILE A 52 -0.68 6.34 -6.89
CA ILE A 52 -0.46 4.98 -6.39
C ILE A 52 -1.15 3.91 -7.25
N LEU A 53 -1.86 4.29 -8.31
CA LEU A 53 -2.72 3.38 -9.08
C LEU A 53 -1.98 2.15 -9.61
N ASP A 54 -0.81 2.34 -10.23
CA ASP A 54 -0.10 1.24 -10.85
C ASP A 54 0.54 0.28 -9.84
N ASP A 55 0.98 0.79 -8.69
CA ASP A 55 1.47 -0.07 -7.61
C ASP A 55 0.30 -0.78 -6.91
N ALA A 56 -0.84 -0.11 -6.72
CA ALA A 56 -2.05 -0.72 -6.17
C ALA A 56 -2.57 -1.86 -7.06
N LYS A 57 -2.50 -1.74 -8.39
CA LYS A 57 -2.84 -2.84 -9.32
C LYS A 57 -1.94 -4.05 -9.12
N LYS A 58 -0.61 -3.84 -9.05
CA LYS A 58 0.36 -4.93 -8.83
C LYS A 58 0.12 -5.63 -7.49
N LEU A 59 -0.17 -4.85 -6.45
CA LEU A 59 -0.50 -5.39 -5.13
C LEU A 59 -1.82 -6.15 -5.14
N GLN A 60 -2.85 -5.67 -5.84
CA GLN A 60 -4.10 -6.40 -5.99
C GLN A 60 -3.89 -7.79 -6.63
N GLU A 61 -3.01 -7.89 -7.62
CA GLU A 61 -2.74 -9.16 -8.31
C GLU A 61 -2.12 -10.20 -7.39
N SER A 62 -1.14 -9.79 -6.59
CA SER A 62 -0.36 -10.63 -5.67
C SER A 62 -0.95 -10.73 -4.25
N ALA A 63 -1.95 -9.92 -3.92
CA ALA A 63 -2.53 -9.85 -2.59
C ALA A 63 -3.11 -11.21 -2.14
N PRO A 64 -2.97 -11.56 -0.85
CA PRO A 64 -3.71 -12.66 -0.28
C PRO A 64 -5.22 -12.39 -0.33
N LYS A 65 -6.00 -13.49 -0.34
CA LYS A 65 -7.45 -13.45 -0.66
C LYS A 65 -8.27 -12.58 0.29
N ASP A 66 -7.81 -12.42 1.52
CA ASP A 66 -8.43 -11.64 2.58
C ASP A 66 -8.46 -10.13 2.29
N VAL A 67 -7.45 -9.60 1.58
CA VAL A 67 -7.35 -8.16 1.25
C VAL A 67 -7.33 -7.86 -0.24
N LYS A 68 -7.43 -8.88 -1.09
CA LYS A 68 -7.46 -8.71 -2.55
C LYS A 68 -8.64 -7.88 -3.05
N ASP A 69 -9.81 -8.05 -2.44
CA ASP A 69 -11.00 -7.26 -2.76
C ASP A 69 -10.88 -5.82 -2.26
N ASP A 70 -10.28 -5.61 -1.09
CA ASP A 70 -9.98 -4.28 -0.56
C ASP A 70 -9.01 -3.52 -1.49
N TRP A 71 -7.99 -4.19 -2.02
CA TRP A 71 -7.13 -3.62 -3.06
C TRP A 71 -7.91 -3.26 -4.32
N GLY A 72 -8.90 -4.09 -4.69
CA GLY A 72 -9.81 -3.79 -5.79
C GLY A 72 -10.63 -2.52 -5.59
N VAL A 73 -11.03 -2.22 -4.36
CA VAL A 73 -11.71 -0.96 -4.01
C VAL A 73 -10.77 0.23 -4.23
N VAL A 74 -9.54 0.16 -3.73
CA VAL A 74 -8.51 1.21 -3.91
C VAL A 74 -8.23 1.44 -5.41
N VAL A 75 -8.00 0.37 -6.16
CA VAL A 75 -7.73 0.43 -7.61
C VAL A 75 -8.91 1.03 -8.37
N THR A 76 -10.13 0.59 -8.08
CA THR A 76 -11.34 1.11 -8.74
C THR A 76 -11.52 2.60 -8.50
N PHE A 77 -11.32 3.06 -7.26
CA PHE A 77 -11.41 4.46 -6.91
C PHE A 77 -10.33 5.30 -7.61
N ALA A 78 -9.08 4.83 -7.59
CA ALA A 78 -7.96 5.49 -8.28
C ALA A 78 -8.20 5.55 -9.80
N GLN A 79 -8.79 4.53 -10.41
CA GLN A 79 -9.19 4.55 -11.82
C GLN A 79 -10.31 5.56 -12.10
N LYS A 80 -11.33 5.63 -11.23
CA LYS A 80 -12.38 6.66 -11.34
C LYS A 80 -11.77 8.07 -11.24
N ALA A 81 -10.85 8.28 -10.31
CA ALA A 81 -10.13 9.56 -10.17
C ALA A 81 -9.31 9.89 -11.41
N GLN A 82 -8.58 8.91 -11.96
CA GLN A 82 -7.81 9.07 -13.19
C GLN A 82 -8.72 9.46 -14.37
N LYS A 83 -9.89 8.81 -14.49
CA LYS A 83 -10.88 9.12 -15.54
C LYS A 83 -11.50 10.51 -15.36
N ALA A 84 -11.77 10.91 -14.12
CA ALA A 84 -12.28 12.25 -13.81
C ALA A 84 -11.26 13.36 -14.14
N GLY A 85 -9.96 13.07 -14.03
CA GLY A 85 -8.89 14.01 -14.38
C GLY A 85 -9.00 15.30 -13.58
N SER A 86 -9.28 16.43 -14.26
CA SER A 86 -9.48 17.75 -13.64
C SER A 86 -10.95 18.16 -13.53
N ASP A 87 -11.89 17.28 -13.87
CA ASP A 87 -13.34 17.54 -13.76
C ASP A 87 -13.74 17.66 -12.28
N ARG A 88 -14.01 18.89 -11.85
CA ARG A 88 -14.36 19.19 -10.46
C ARG A 88 -15.69 18.55 -10.03
N VAL A 89 -16.63 18.36 -10.95
CA VAL A 89 -17.94 17.77 -10.63
C VAL A 89 -17.77 16.27 -10.38
N GLU A 90 -17.03 15.59 -11.25
CA GLU A 90 -16.75 14.16 -11.08
C GLU A 90 -15.86 13.89 -9.86
N LEU A 91 -14.83 14.71 -9.63
CA LEU A 91 -14.01 14.62 -8.42
C LEU A 91 -14.84 14.86 -7.15
N ALA A 92 -15.76 15.83 -7.15
CA ALA A 92 -16.62 16.08 -5.98
C ALA A 92 -17.62 14.94 -5.71
N LYS A 93 -18.11 14.26 -6.76
CA LYS A 93 -18.89 13.02 -6.58
C LYS A 93 -18.03 11.93 -5.97
N LEU A 94 -16.82 11.75 -6.50
CA LEU A 94 -15.89 10.73 -6.04
C LEU A 94 -15.43 10.95 -4.59
N SER A 95 -15.29 12.21 -4.15
CA SER A 95 -15.04 12.54 -2.73
C SER A 95 -16.09 11.99 -1.76
N LYS A 96 -17.31 11.65 -2.22
CA LYS A 96 -18.32 11.01 -1.37
C LYS A 96 -18.10 9.50 -1.20
N GLU A 97 -17.28 8.90 -2.05
CA GLU A 97 -16.94 7.47 -2.00
C GLU A 97 -15.67 7.20 -1.16
N THR A 98 -14.98 8.23 -0.67
CA THR A 98 -13.72 8.09 0.09
C THR A 98 -13.86 7.20 1.32
N GLY A 99 -15.01 7.21 2.00
CA GLY A 99 -15.25 6.38 3.18
C GLY A 99 -15.11 4.87 2.92
N ALA A 100 -15.52 4.39 1.74
CA ALA A 100 -15.35 2.99 1.35
C ALA A 100 -13.87 2.65 1.14
N VAL A 101 -13.12 3.54 0.49
CA VAL A 101 -11.68 3.37 0.26
C VAL A 101 -10.88 3.44 1.55
N MET A 102 -11.21 4.35 2.47
CA MET A 102 -10.57 4.43 3.78
C MET A 102 -10.79 3.15 4.59
N THR A 103 -11.98 2.55 4.49
CA THR A 103 -12.29 1.27 5.14
C THR A 103 -11.44 0.14 4.55
N ALA A 104 -11.39 0.03 3.22
CA ALA A 104 -10.55 -0.95 2.54
C ALA A 104 -9.07 -0.77 2.90
N TYR A 105 -8.58 0.47 2.90
CA TYR A 105 -7.20 0.78 3.26
C TYR A 105 -6.87 0.42 4.71
N LYS A 106 -7.82 0.58 5.64
CA LYS A 106 -7.66 0.16 7.04
C LYS A 106 -7.50 -1.35 7.16
N ASN A 107 -8.27 -2.14 6.41
CA ASN A 107 -8.14 -3.59 6.38
C ASN A 107 -6.79 -4.01 5.83
N ILE A 108 -6.39 -3.45 4.67
CA ILE A 108 -5.07 -3.64 4.07
C ILE A 108 -3.97 -3.30 5.07
N SER A 109 -4.06 -2.16 5.75
CA SER A 109 -3.05 -1.72 6.73
C SER A 109 -2.95 -2.65 7.93
N SER A 110 -4.09 -3.19 8.39
CA SER A 110 -4.10 -4.16 9.49
C SER A 110 -3.43 -5.46 9.07
N GLN A 111 -3.78 -5.99 7.90
CA GLN A 111 -3.14 -7.17 7.33
C GLN A 111 -1.63 -6.96 7.06
N ALA A 112 -1.25 -5.78 6.55
CA ALA A 112 0.14 -5.40 6.30
C ALA A 112 0.96 -5.46 7.59
N LYS A 113 0.42 -4.94 8.68
CA LYS A 113 1.06 -4.95 9.99
C LYS A 113 1.14 -6.36 10.58
N ASP A 114 0.07 -7.13 10.48
CA ASP A 114 -0.02 -8.43 11.12
C ASP A 114 0.79 -9.50 10.38
N SER A 115 0.67 -9.56 9.06
CA SER A 115 1.30 -10.60 8.23
C SER A 115 2.66 -10.16 7.68
N CYS A 116 2.77 -8.93 7.17
CA CYS A 116 3.99 -8.44 6.51
C CYS A 116 4.94 -7.65 7.42
N LYS A 117 4.51 -7.26 8.62
CA LYS A 117 5.23 -6.33 9.51
C LYS A 117 5.58 -5.00 8.83
N VAL A 118 4.70 -4.55 7.92
CA VAL A 118 4.82 -3.28 7.21
C VAL A 118 3.78 -2.32 7.77
N ASP A 119 4.23 -1.14 8.21
CA ASP A 119 3.34 -0.04 8.56
C ASP A 119 3.05 0.81 7.31
N LEU A 120 1.79 0.84 6.90
CA LEU A 120 1.32 1.76 5.86
C LEU A 120 1.04 3.13 6.48
N PRO A 121 1.29 4.24 5.74
CA PRO A 121 0.93 5.57 6.21
C PRO A 121 -0.58 5.62 6.47
N ALA A 122 -0.95 6.10 7.64
CA ALA A 122 -2.34 6.16 8.03
C ALA A 122 -3.08 7.18 7.16
N LEU A 123 -4.17 6.73 6.53
CA LEU A 123 -5.06 7.57 5.75
C LEU A 123 -6.18 8.06 6.67
N ASN A 124 -5.92 9.12 7.43
CA ASN A 124 -6.86 9.75 8.36
C ASN A 124 -7.10 11.21 8.00
#